data_AF-A0A0B8P790-F1
#
_entry.id   AF-A0A0B8P790-F1
#
_cell.length_a   1.000
_cell.length_b   1.000
_cell.length_c   1.000
_cell.angle_alpha   90.00
_cell.angle_beta   90.00
_cell.angle_gamma   90.00
#
_symmetry.space_group_name_H-M   'P 1'
#
loop_
_entity.id
_entity.type
_entity.pdbx_description
1 polymer ?
#
loop_
_entity_poly.entity_id
_entity_poly.type
_entity_poly.pdbx_seq_one_letter_code
_entity_poly.pdbx_strand_id
1 'polypeptide(L)'
;MGSENDPVISIVNDVDLDLALIELNDRVDTQDNNSVLTWPSITLNGDIANRSGKLELKSLSGEGSSTLGKGDINIYGDIDVKDQVVMTGGSTVISLPPGSTYSVDGSEYAKWNAAIGNNGLEKADPLEILSLVNRPITGPSIYADNISITAEYININGKIQSGKESFTLNITQDMEDTIDELRADGATGLVRLDVGSEDFSVFYDATNDQIVVGDMRVSGGYIELEGHILNTNTNSEIELLGGYAEIDVINNTDLDVKIMGLDASQRGKGTLIIRDKAKGTSDSPVETIYTKDASGVTVTTNGVATTGSDDMTYDPREGWRYSWTMGQETFERRYTTEGTSSWLGIDAFAKDPKDVSFDGEQR
;
A
#
# COMPACT_ATOMS: atom_id res chain seq x y z
N MET A 1 -13.89 -11.78 19.10
CA MET A 1 -13.18 -12.78 18.28
C MET A 1 -13.55 -12.49 16.83
N GLY A 2 -12.79 -11.63 16.16
CA GLY A 2 -12.96 -11.33 14.73
C GLY A 2 -12.24 -12.40 13.93
N SER A 3 -12.95 -13.04 13.02
CA SER A 3 -12.53 -14.22 12.26
C SER A 3 -11.33 -13.94 11.36
N GLU A 4 -10.47 -14.95 11.24
CA GLU A 4 -9.50 -15.10 10.15
C GLU A 4 -10.13 -14.73 8.80
N ASN A 5 -9.45 -13.81 8.10
CA ASN A 5 -9.59 -13.44 6.69
C ASN A 5 -10.72 -12.45 6.33
N ASP A 6 -10.53 -11.17 6.69
CA ASP A 6 -11.05 -10.08 5.85
C ASP A 6 -10.61 -10.35 4.39
N PRO A 7 -11.47 -10.15 3.39
CA PRO A 7 -11.12 -10.41 1.99
C PRO A 7 -9.91 -9.58 1.56
N VAL A 8 -8.97 -10.16 0.83
CA VAL A 8 -7.78 -9.45 0.32
C VAL A 8 -7.77 -9.50 -1.20
N ILE A 9 -7.62 -8.33 -1.82
CA ILE A 9 -7.24 -8.20 -3.23
C ILE A 9 -5.75 -7.87 -3.23
N SER A 10 -4.92 -8.78 -3.76
CA SER A 10 -3.48 -8.58 -3.87
C SER A 10 -3.07 -8.66 -5.34
N ILE A 11 -2.44 -7.58 -5.83
CA ILE A 11 -1.89 -7.48 -7.19
C ILE A 11 -0.41 -7.15 -7.02
N VAL A 12 0.42 -8.13 -7.35
CA VAL A 12 1.86 -8.08 -7.10
C VAL A 12 2.59 -8.42 -8.39
N ASN A 13 3.56 -7.58 -8.76
CA ASN A 13 4.62 -7.96 -9.68
C ASN A 13 5.79 -8.49 -8.85
N ASP A 14 6.31 -9.68 -9.17
CA ASP A 14 7.31 -10.39 -8.36
C ASP A 14 8.52 -10.86 -9.19
N VAL A 15 8.77 -10.22 -10.35
CA VAL A 15 9.88 -10.58 -11.23
C VAL A 15 11.21 -10.26 -10.54
N ASP A 16 12.09 -11.25 -10.38
CA ASP A 16 13.43 -11.08 -9.79
C ASP A 16 14.45 -10.54 -10.80
N LEU A 17 14.37 -9.25 -11.12
CA LEU A 17 15.33 -8.62 -12.02
C LEU A 17 16.70 -8.37 -11.37
N ASP A 18 16.78 -8.37 -10.04
CA ASP A 18 18.07 -8.25 -9.35
C ASP A 18 18.88 -9.53 -9.52
N LEU A 19 18.27 -10.71 -9.34
CA LEU A 19 18.91 -12.00 -9.64
C LEU A 19 19.37 -12.05 -11.11
N ALA A 20 18.47 -11.71 -12.04
CA ALA A 20 18.79 -11.72 -13.47
C ALA A 20 19.95 -10.79 -13.83
N LEU A 21 20.08 -9.64 -13.15
CA LEU A 21 21.19 -8.72 -13.35
C LEU A 21 22.51 -9.30 -12.84
N ILE A 22 22.50 -9.96 -11.68
CA ILE A 22 23.69 -10.60 -11.11
C ILE A 22 24.18 -11.73 -12.02
N GLU A 23 23.26 -12.60 -12.46
CA GLU A 23 23.58 -13.68 -13.39
C GLU A 23 24.14 -13.16 -14.72
N LEU A 24 23.61 -12.03 -15.23
CA LEU A 24 24.13 -11.40 -16.45
C LEU A 24 25.56 -10.88 -16.28
N ASN A 25 25.86 -10.27 -15.12
CA ASN A 25 27.19 -9.73 -14.81
C ASN A 25 28.26 -10.83 -14.64
N ASP A 26 27.88 -12.00 -14.15
CA ASP A 26 28.81 -13.12 -13.95
C ASP A 26 29.09 -13.92 -15.25
N ARG A 27 28.43 -13.61 -16.37
CA ARG A 27 28.70 -14.25 -17.68
C ARG A 27 29.99 -13.69 -18.31
N VAL A 28 30.99 -14.56 -18.46
CA VAL A 28 32.35 -14.28 -18.96
C VAL A 28 32.42 -13.90 -20.47
N ASP A 29 31.35 -14.07 -21.25
CA ASP A 29 31.37 -13.86 -22.71
C ASP A 29 30.87 -12.45 -23.11
N THR A 30 31.76 -11.46 -22.98
CA THR A 30 31.46 -10.03 -23.10
C THR A 30 31.63 -9.50 -24.53
N GLN A 31 30.69 -9.79 -25.43
CA GLN A 31 30.53 -9.00 -26.67
C GLN A 31 29.15 -8.38 -26.87
N ASP A 32 28.10 -8.87 -26.21
CA ASP A 32 26.71 -8.40 -26.42
C ASP A 32 25.85 -8.35 -25.13
N ASN A 33 26.42 -8.04 -23.96
CA ASN A 33 25.63 -7.86 -22.73
C ASN A 33 24.93 -6.49 -22.69
N ASN A 34 24.16 -6.17 -23.73
CA ASN A 34 23.36 -4.97 -23.88
C ASN A 34 21.88 -5.17 -23.47
N SER A 35 21.60 -6.23 -22.69
CA SER A 35 20.24 -6.56 -22.26
C SER A 35 19.75 -5.51 -21.26
N VAL A 36 18.77 -4.72 -21.67
CA VAL A 36 18.10 -3.77 -20.78
C VAL A 36 16.99 -4.51 -20.05
N LEU A 37 17.19 -4.75 -18.76
CA LEU A 37 16.15 -5.29 -17.88
C LEU A 37 15.22 -4.14 -17.45
N THR A 38 13.91 -4.31 -17.68
CA THR A 38 12.90 -3.31 -17.31
C THR A 38 11.89 -3.92 -16.36
N TRP A 39 11.68 -3.25 -15.23
CA TRP A 39 10.69 -3.67 -14.25
C TRP A 39 9.27 -3.60 -14.83
N PRO A 40 8.43 -4.62 -14.60
CA PRO A 40 7.04 -4.55 -15.01
C PRO A 40 6.28 -3.54 -14.15
N SER A 41 5.36 -2.80 -14.77
CA SER A 41 4.48 -1.84 -14.10
C SER A 41 3.10 -2.44 -13.82
N ILE A 42 2.41 -1.89 -12.83
CA ILE A 42 0.99 -2.17 -12.55
C ILE A 42 0.19 -0.96 -13.03
N THR A 43 -0.90 -1.19 -13.79
CA THR A 43 -1.83 -0.13 -14.21
C THR A 43 -3.26 -0.54 -13.91
N LEU A 44 -3.93 0.22 -13.06
CA LEU A 44 -5.32 0.04 -12.68
C LEU A 44 -6.20 1.07 -13.40
N ASN A 45 -7.00 0.61 -14.36
CA ASN A 45 -7.90 1.47 -15.16
C ASN A 45 -9.37 1.45 -14.70
N GLY A 46 -9.76 0.46 -13.89
CA GLY A 46 -11.14 0.28 -13.45
C GLY A 46 -11.24 0.34 -11.93
N ASP A 47 -12.45 0.56 -11.44
CA ASP A 47 -12.69 0.71 -10.02
C ASP A 47 -12.45 -0.61 -9.26
N ILE A 48 -11.90 -0.50 -8.04
CA ILE A 48 -11.76 -1.61 -7.10
C ILE A 48 -12.69 -1.37 -5.91
N ALA A 49 -13.52 -2.37 -5.61
CA ALA A 49 -14.36 -2.39 -4.42
C ALA A 49 -14.05 -3.61 -3.55
N ASN A 50 -13.56 -3.35 -2.33
CA ASN A 50 -13.35 -4.34 -1.28
C ASN A 50 -13.64 -3.73 0.10
N ARG A 51 -14.85 -3.21 0.29
CA ARG A 51 -15.27 -2.42 1.46
C ARG A 51 -15.05 -3.08 2.83
N SER A 52 -14.91 -4.40 2.87
CA SER A 52 -14.70 -5.15 4.12
C SER A 52 -13.25 -5.61 4.32
N GLY A 53 -12.37 -5.33 3.37
CA GLY A 53 -11.03 -5.90 3.37
C GLY A 53 -9.97 -5.06 2.68
N LYS A 54 -8.82 -5.68 2.47
CA LYS A 54 -7.57 -5.00 2.10
C LYS A 54 -7.34 -5.01 0.58
N LEU A 55 -6.70 -3.95 0.08
CA LEU A 55 -6.04 -3.92 -1.22
C LEU A 55 -4.52 -3.84 -1.03
N GLU A 56 -3.78 -4.67 -1.75
CA GLU A 56 -2.33 -4.56 -1.88
C GLU A 56 -1.95 -4.42 -3.35
N LEU A 57 -1.23 -3.35 -3.67
CA LEU A 57 -0.57 -3.13 -4.95
C LEU A 57 0.92 -3.04 -4.70
N LYS A 58 1.69 -4.05 -5.10
CA LYS A 58 3.13 -4.10 -4.81
C LYS A 58 3.96 -4.43 -6.04
N SER A 59 5.08 -3.74 -6.17
CA SER A 59 6.17 -4.14 -7.06
C SER A 59 7.28 -4.71 -6.18
N LEU A 60 7.53 -6.01 -6.31
CA LEU A 60 8.52 -6.77 -5.53
C LEU A 60 9.61 -7.31 -6.44
N SER A 61 10.78 -7.55 -5.85
CA SER A 61 11.92 -8.22 -6.46
C SER A 61 11.88 -9.69 -6.01
N GLY A 62 11.34 -10.58 -6.83
CA GLY A 62 11.30 -12.03 -6.58
C GLY A 62 10.06 -12.56 -5.85
N GLU A 63 9.71 -13.81 -6.16
CA GLU A 63 8.62 -14.54 -5.51
C GLU A 63 8.95 -14.77 -4.03
N GLY A 64 7.98 -14.51 -3.15
CA GLY A 64 8.13 -14.69 -1.70
C GLY A 64 9.02 -13.66 -1.00
N SER A 65 9.53 -12.66 -1.72
CA SER A 65 10.39 -11.61 -1.21
C SER A 65 9.60 -10.41 -0.66
N SER A 66 10.09 -9.75 0.38
CA SER A 66 9.60 -8.43 0.78
C SER A 66 10.30 -7.28 0.05
N THR A 67 11.40 -7.53 -0.65
CA THR A 67 12.20 -6.48 -1.30
C THR A 67 11.40 -5.80 -2.41
N LEU A 68 11.42 -4.47 -2.44
CA LEU A 68 10.70 -3.69 -3.44
C LEU A 68 11.39 -3.73 -4.81
N GLY A 69 10.60 -4.05 -5.83
CA GLY A 69 10.96 -3.88 -7.22
C GLY A 69 10.80 -2.43 -7.67
N LYS A 70 11.47 -2.05 -8.76
CA LYS A 70 11.51 -0.66 -9.26
C LYS A 70 10.45 -0.39 -10.34
N GLY A 71 9.36 -1.16 -10.35
CA GLY A 71 8.30 -1.05 -11.36
C GLY A 71 7.20 -0.08 -10.96
N ASP A 72 6.79 0.80 -11.87
CA ASP A 72 5.79 1.84 -11.56
C ASP A 72 4.37 1.29 -11.25
N ILE A 73 3.61 2.02 -10.45
CA ILE A 73 2.20 1.75 -10.16
C ILE A 73 1.34 2.95 -10.60
N ASN A 74 0.40 2.72 -11.51
CA ASN A 74 -0.49 3.75 -12.03
C ASN A 74 -1.95 3.41 -11.70
N ILE A 75 -2.68 4.35 -11.11
CA ILE A 75 -4.06 4.19 -10.65
C ILE A 75 -4.94 5.29 -11.27
N TYR A 76 -5.92 4.87 -12.07
CA TYR A 76 -6.86 5.74 -12.77
C TYR A 76 -8.34 5.45 -12.44
N GLY A 77 -8.60 4.37 -11.69
CA GLY A 77 -9.94 3.99 -11.21
C GLY A 77 -10.11 4.26 -9.71
N ASP A 78 -11.36 4.41 -9.27
CA ASP A 78 -11.66 4.65 -7.86
C ASP A 78 -11.36 3.40 -7.01
N ILE A 79 -10.89 3.62 -5.77
CA ILE A 79 -10.56 2.55 -4.81
C ILE A 79 -11.44 2.71 -3.57
N ASP A 80 -12.32 1.74 -3.33
CA ASP A 80 -13.23 1.69 -2.18
C ASP A 80 -12.99 0.41 -1.37
N VAL A 81 -12.00 0.49 -0.48
CA VAL A 81 -11.50 -0.64 0.33
C VAL A 81 -11.37 -0.24 1.79
N LYS A 82 -11.32 -1.21 2.70
CA LYS A 82 -11.15 -0.93 4.14
C LYS A 82 -9.76 -0.38 4.44
N ASP A 83 -8.75 -1.10 3.96
CA ASP A 83 -7.33 -0.76 4.13
C ASP A 83 -6.64 -0.90 2.77
N GLN A 84 -5.63 -0.08 2.49
CA GLN A 84 -4.87 -0.17 1.25
C GLN A 84 -3.36 -0.02 1.50
N VAL A 85 -2.58 -0.72 0.69
CA VAL A 85 -1.12 -0.61 0.67
C VAL A 85 -0.67 -0.55 -0.78
N VAL A 86 0.06 0.52 -1.13
CA VAL A 86 0.68 0.72 -2.45
C VAL A 86 2.18 0.89 -2.24
N MET A 87 2.98 -0.07 -2.68
CA MET A 87 4.44 -0.05 -2.43
C MET A 87 5.23 -0.39 -3.68
N THR A 88 6.17 0.47 -4.03
CA THR A 88 7.11 0.25 -5.13
C THR A 88 8.41 1.03 -4.88
N GLY A 89 9.54 0.56 -5.40
CA GLY A 89 10.77 1.36 -5.54
C GLY A 89 10.79 2.20 -6.82
N GLY A 90 9.70 2.21 -7.60
CA GLY A 90 9.50 3.06 -8.77
C GLY A 90 8.62 4.27 -8.45
N SER A 91 7.84 4.73 -9.42
CA SER A 91 6.90 5.84 -9.25
C SER A 91 5.48 5.35 -9.01
N THR A 92 4.72 6.07 -8.18
CA THR A 92 3.27 5.89 -8.02
C THR A 92 2.53 7.11 -8.55
N VAL A 93 1.64 6.90 -9.52
CA VAL A 93 0.77 7.93 -10.07
C VAL A 93 -0.68 7.56 -9.83
N ILE A 94 -1.39 8.39 -9.06
CA ILE A 94 -2.83 8.29 -8.86
C ILE A 94 -3.47 9.50 -9.54
N SER A 95 -4.27 9.27 -10.57
CA SER A 95 -4.93 10.33 -11.33
C SER A 95 -6.39 9.96 -11.54
N LEU A 96 -7.24 10.46 -10.65
CA LEU A 96 -8.66 10.15 -10.62
C LEU A 96 -9.49 11.25 -11.30
N PRO A 97 -10.63 10.91 -11.91
CA PRO A 97 -11.48 11.88 -12.60
C PRO A 97 -12.10 12.92 -11.63
N PRO A 98 -12.59 14.06 -12.13
CA PRO A 98 -13.30 15.04 -11.32
C PRO A 98 -14.50 14.43 -10.58
N GLY A 99 -14.69 14.82 -9.32
CA GLY A 99 -15.69 14.25 -8.41
C GLY A 99 -15.23 13.03 -7.59
N SER A 100 -14.05 12.48 -7.89
CA SER A 100 -13.46 11.35 -7.15
C SER A 100 -13.06 11.70 -5.72
N THR A 101 -13.03 10.68 -4.84
CA THR A 101 -12.46 10.80 -3.50
C THR A 101 -11.41 9.73 -3.31
N TYR A 102 -10.17 10.15 -3.06
CA TYR A 102 -9.07 9.26 -2.73
C TYR A 102 -8.77 9.32 -1.23
N SER A 103 -8.67 8.17 -0.57
CA SER A 103 -8.22 8.08 0.83
C SER A 103 -6.94 7.27 0.90
N VAL A 104 -5.88 7.82 1.49
CA VAL A 104 -4.52 7.26 1.51
C VAL A 104 -4.45 5.87 2.14
N ASP A 105 -5.23 5.62 3.18
CA ASP A 105 -5.23 4.38 3.96
C ASP A 105 -6.55 3.60 3.78
N GLY A 106 -7.30 3.86 2.71
CA GLY A 106 -8.62 3.27 2.48
C GLY A 106 -9.77 4.08 3.09
N SER A 107 -10.99 3.56 2.92
CA SER A 107 -12.25 4.24 3.17
C SER A 107 -12.53 4.43 4.66
N GLU A 108 -12.80 5.68 5.07
CA GLU A 108 -13.24 5.96 6.44
C GLU A 108 -14.54 5.23 6.77
N TYR A 109 -15.48 5.13 5.82
CA TYR A 109 -16.74 4.42 6.07
C TYR A 109 -16.49 2.99 6.58
N ALA A 110 -15.59 2.25 5.92
CA ALA A 110 -15.28 0.87 6.29
C ALA A 110 -14.69 0.76 7.71
N LYS A 111 -13.81 1.69 8.09
CA LYS A 111 -13.20 1.76 9.43
C LYS A 111 -14.21 2.14 10.50
N TRP A 112 -15.08 3.10 10.20
CA TRP A 112 -16.12 3.58 11.10
C TRP A 112 -17.29 2.61 11.25
N ASN A 113 -17.57 1.80 10.23
CA ASN A 113 -18.62 0.79 10.25
C ASN A 113 -18.45 -0.20 11.42
N ALA A 114 -17.19 -0.59 11.69
CA ALA A 114 -16.86 -1.47 12.79
C ALA A 114 -17.11 -0.83 14.17
N ALA A 115 -16.92 0.49 14.30
CA ALA A 115 -17.09 1.21 15.56
C ALA A 115 -18.54 1.66 15.82
N ILE A 116 -19.28 2.03 14.79
CA ILE A 116 -20.64 2.56 14.96
C ILE A 116 -21.65 1.45 15.31
N GLY A 117 -21.40 0.19 14.93
CA GLY A 117 -22.35 -0.90 15.11
C GLY A 117 -23.50 -0.88 14.09
N ASN A 118 -24.19 -2.01 13.94
CA ASN A 118 -25.35 -2.19 13.04
C ASN A 118 -25.17 -1.60 11.62
N ASN A 119 -24.03 -1.88 10.98
CA ASN A 119 -23.67 -1.36 9.67
C ASN A 119 -23.70 0.18 9.53
N GLY A 120 -23.30 0.90 10.59
CA GLY A 120 -23.21 2.36 10.57
C GLY A 120 -24.52 3.08 10.90
N LEU A 121 -25.53 2.36 11.43
CA LEU A 121 -26.85 2.90 11.77
C LEU A 121 -27.03 3.21 13.26
N GLU A 122 -26.14 2.72 14.10
CA GLU A 122 -26.15 3.01 15.54
C GLU A 122 -25.41 4.33 15.85
N LYS A 123 -25.36 4.70 17.12
CA LYS A 123 -24.59 5.86 17.57
C LYS A 123 -23.26 5.36 18.12
N ALA A 124 -22.14 5.81 17.54
CA ALA A 124 -20.81 5.54 18.09
C ALA A 124 -20.63 6.10 19.51
N ASP A 125 -19.89 5.37 20.34
CA ASP A 125 -19.46 5.85 21.65
C ASP A 125 -18.41 6.97 21.50
N PRO A 126 -18.45 8.05 22.31
CA PRO A 126 -17.41 9.09 22.29
C PRO A 126 -15.96 8.58 22.42
N LEU A 127 -15.73 7.48 23.15
CA LEU A 127 -14.41 6.86 23.29
C LEU A 127 -13.99 6.14 22.00
N GLU A 128 -14.91 5.48 21.30
CA GLU A 128 -14.65 4.83 20.01
C GLU A 128 -14.33 5.87 18.93
N ILE A 129 -15.07 6.99 18.92
CA ILE A 129 -14.78 8.15 18.07
C ILE A 129 -13.34 8.62 18.30
N LEU A 130 -12.96 8.83 19.56
CA LEU A 130 -11.61 9.30 19.90
C LEU A 130 -10.55 8.29 19.48
N SER A 131 -10.79 6.99 19.67
CA SER A 131 -9.88 5.92 19.27
C SER A 131 -9.70 5.84 17.75
N LEU A 132 -10.76 6.05 16.96
CA LEU A 132 -10.69 6.02 15.50
C LEU A 132 -9.96 7.23 14.92
N VAL A 133 -10.19 8.41 15.49
CA VAL A 133 -9.50 9.65 15.08
C VAL A 133 -8.02 9.62 15.45
N ASN A 134 -7.66 8.98 16.57
CA ASN A 134 -6.26 8.85 17.02
C ASN A 134 -5.69 7.45 16.74
N ARG A 135 -6.22 6.74 15.75
CA ARG A 135 -5.74 5.39 15.42
C ARG A 135 -4.25 5.43 15.04
N PRO A 136 -3.44 4.45 15.49
CA PRO A 136 -2.03 4.41 15.16
C PRO A 136 -1.85 4.13 13.67
N ILE A 137 -0.78 4.67 13.09
CA ILE A 137 -0.32 4.33 11.74
C ILE A 137 0.90 3.44 11.89
N THR A 138 0.81 2.20 11.41
CA THR A 138 1.84 1.17 11.62
C THR A 138 2.92 1.17 10.53
N GLY A 139 2.70 1.90 9.43
CA GLY A 139 3.61 2.00 8.29
C GLY A 139 3.01 2.86 7.17
N PRO A 140 3.78 3.09 6.09
CA PRO A 140 3.27 3.82 4.94
C PRO A 140 2.16 3.04 4.23
N SER A 141 1.02 3.68 4.01
CA SER A 141 -0.03 3.17 3.12
C SER A 141 0.38 3.35 1.65
N ILE A 142 1.23 4.34 1.36
CA ILE A 142 1.84 4.57 0.06
C ILE A 142 3.34 4.77 0.23
N TYR A 143 4.14 3.94 -0.44
CA TYR A 143 5.59 4.08 -0.52
C TYR A 143 6.06 4.05 -1.99
N ALA A 144 6.73 5.11 -2.44
CA ALA A 144 7.36 5.16 -3.77
C ALA A 144 8.44 6.23 -3.89
N ASP A 145 9.34 6.10 -4.86
CA ASP A 145 10.38 7.08 -5.13
C ASP A 145 9.81 8.44 -5.58
N ASN A 146 8.77 8.41 -6.39
CA ASN A 146 8.03 9.61 -6.76
C ASN A 146 6.54 9.31 -6.62
N ILE A 147 5.82 10.17 -5.92
CA ILE A 147 4.38 10.04 -5.71
C ILE A 147 3.68 11.26 -6.29
N SER A 148 2.71 11.04 -7.17
CA SER A 148 1.80 12.09 -7.65
C SER A 148 0.37 11.63 -7.44
N ILE A 149 -0.43 12.42 -6.71
CA ILE A 149 -1.83 12.14 -6.42
C ILE A 149 -2.67 13.33 -6.87
N THR A 150 -3.51 13.09 -7.86
CA THR A 150 -4.50 14.04 -8.35
C THR A 150 -5.89 13.43 -8.22
N ALA A 151 -6.75 14.09 -7.45
CA ALA A 151 -8.16 13.72 -7.28
C ALA A 151 -9.00 14.97 -6.96
N GLU A 152 -10.33 14.85 -6.97
CA GLU A 152 -11.16 15.98 -6.53
C GLU A 152 -11.02 16.20 -5.02
N TYR A 153 -11.10 15.11 -4.24
CA TYR A 153 -10.88 15.11 -2.79
C TYR A 153 -9.77 14.12 -2.43
N ILE A 154 -8.81 14.56 -1.62
CA ILE A 154 -7.72 13.72 -1.11
C ILE A 154 -7.80 13.74 0.41
N ASN A 155 -8.16 12.61 1.01
CA ASN A 155 -8.16 12.38 2.44
C ASN A 155 -6.85 11.71 2.85
N ILE A 156 -5.96 12.47 3.48
CA ILE A 156 -4.69 11.99 4.01
C ILE A 156 -4.95 11.40 5.38
N ASN A 157 -5.44 10.17 5.42
CA ASN A 157 -5.84 9.45 6.64
C ASN A 157 -4.86 8.34 7.06
N GLY A 158 -3.68 8.37 6.44
CA GLY A 158 -2.59 7.39 6.49
C GLY A 158 -1.22 8.07 6.38
N LYS A 159 -0.19 7.26 6.15
CA LYS A 159 1.18 7.73 5.90
C LYS A 159 1.53 7.60 4.41
N ILE A 160 2.00 8.71 3.82
CA ILE A 160 2.59 8.75 2.47
C ILE A 160 4.10 8.93 2.65
N GLN A 161 4.91 8.05 2.07
CA GLN A 161 6.35 8.09 2.23
C GLN A 161 7.10 8.03 0.90
N SER A 162 8.08 8.90 0.71
CA SER A 162 8.96 8.91 -0.47
C SER A 162 10.44 8.92 -0.08
N GLY A 163 11.07 7.74 -0.16
CA GLY A 163 12.44 7.51 0.27
C GLY A 163 12.58 7.25 1.77
N LYS A 164 13.81 6.90 2.18
CA LYS A 164 14.22 6.63 3.58
C LYS A 164 15.56 7.30 3.87
N GLU A 165 15.80 7.70 5.11
CA GLU A 165 17.07 8.33 5.52
C GLU A 165 18.17 7.32 5.86
N SER A 166 17.80 6.09 6.23
CA SER A 166 18.74 5.05 6.61
C SER A 166 18.27 3.70 6.07
N PHE A 167 19.22 2.93 5.54
CA PHE A 167 19.03 1.59 5.02
C PHE A 167 20.02 0.66 5.74
N THR A 168 19.53 -0.27 6.55
CA THR A 168 20.38 -1.18 7.32
C THR A 168 20.11 -2.63 6.94
N LEU A 169 21.16 -3.34 6.54
CA LEU A 169 21.18 -4.78 6.36
C LEU A 169 22.01 -5.42 7.47
N ASN A 170 21.35 -6.23 8.30
CA ASN A 170 22.03 -7.06 9.30
C ASN A 170 22.08 -8.51 8.80
N ILE A 171 23.28 -9.00 8.51
CA ILE A 171 23.52 -10.41 8.22
C ILE A 171 23.84 -11.08 9.56
N THR A 172 22.95 -11.97 10.00
CA THR A 172 22.94 -12.57 11.34
C THR A 172 23.24 -14.06 11.29
N GLN A 173 23.43 -14.67 12.47
CA GLN A 173 23.58 -16.11 12.60
C GLN A 173 22.38 -16.89 12.03
N ASP A 174 21.16 -16.38 12.16
CA ASP A 174 19.96 -17.03 11.61
C ASP A 174 20.04 -17.16 10.07
N MET A 175 20.67 -16.19 9.41
CA MET A 175 20.94 -16.25 7.97
C MET A 175 21.97 -17.32 7.64
N GLU A 176 23.02 -17.43 8.46
CA GLU A 176 24.06 -18.44 8.31
C GLU A 176 23.49 -19.85 8.52
N ASP A 177 22.61 -20.04 9.51
CA ASP A 177 21.90 -21.30 9.73
C ASP A 177 21.05 -21.69 8.49
N THR A 178 20.38 -20.71 7.87
CA THR A 178 19.63 -20.91 6.62
C THR A 178 20.55 -21.31 5.47
N ILE A 179 21.72 -20.69 5.36
CA ILE A 179 22.73 -21.01 4.34
C ILE A 179 23.30 -22.41 4.56
N ASP A 180 23.54 -22.81 5.81
CA ASP A 180 24.01 -24.14 6.17
C ASP A 180 23.00 -25.23 5.79
N GLU A 181 21.70 -24.97 5.97
CA GLU A 181 20.62 -25.84 5.49
C GLU A 181 20.62 -25.95 3.96
N LEU A 182 20.71 -24.82 3.25
CA LEU A 182 20.82 -24.81 1.77
C LEU A 182 22.05 -25.59 1.28
N ARG A 183 23.18 -25.46 1.98
CA ARG A 183 24.42 -26.19 1.67
C ARG A 183 24.23 -27.69 1.89
N ALA A 184 23.57 -28.09 2.98
CA ALA A 184 23.28 -29.50 3.29
C ALA A 184 22.33 -30.14 2.26
N ASP A 185 21.37 -29.36 1.75
CA ASP A 185 20.42 -29.78 0.71
C ASP A 185 21.04 -29.82 -0.70
N GLY A 186 22.28 -29.35 -0.85
CA GLY A 186 23.01 -29.37 -2.12
C GLY A 186 22.56 -28.29 -3.09
N ALA A 187 22.17 -27.11 -2.58
CA ALA A 187 21.85 -25.96 -3.41
C ALA A 187 23.01 -25.61 -4.35
N THR A 188 22.67 -25.14 -5.56
CA THR A 188 23.65 -24.76 -6.59
C THR A 188 23.29 -23.42 -7.20
N GLY A 189 24.28 -22.63 -7.59
CA GLY A 189 24.07 -21.32 -8.22
C GLY A 189 23.71 -20.25 -7.18
N LEU A 190 22.96 -19.24 -7.63
CA LEU A 190 22.48 -18.15 -6.79
C LEU A 190 21.10 -18.51 -6.22
N VAL A 191 20.98 -18.44 -4.90
CA VAL A 191 19.73 -18.69 -4.17
C VAL A 191 19.34 -17.41 -3.45
N ARG A 192 18.10 -16.93 -3.60
CA ARG A 192 17.63 -15.76 -2.87
C ARG A 192 17.51 -16.05 -1.38
N LEU A 193 17.93 -15.10 -0.56
CA LEU A 193 17.79 -15.13 0.89
C LEU A 193 16.75 -14.09 1.30
N ASP A 194 15.79 -14.50 2.14
CA ASP A 194 14.84 -13.56 2.74
C ASP A 194 15.48 -12.91 3.97
N VAL A 195 15.72 -11.61 3.89
CA VAL A 195 16.36 -10.81 4.95
C VAL A 195 15.35 -9.96 5.73
N GLY A 196 14.04 -10.14 5.48
CA GLY A 196 12.98 -9.36 6.13
C GLY A 196 13.07 -7.85 5.86
N SER A 197 13.72 -7.46 4.76
CA SER A 197 13.90 -6.07 4.35
C SER A 197 13.19 -5.80 3.02
N GLU A 198 12.61 -4.62 2.91
CA GLU A 198 12.07 -4.08 1.67
C GLU A 198 13.16 -3.48 0.76
N ASP A 199 14.38 -3.30 1.29
CA ASP A 199 15.39 -2.42 0.69
C ASP A 199 16.54 -3.19 0.02
N PHE A 200 16.88 -4.37 0.54
CA PHE A 200 18.02 -5.16 0.08
C PHE A 200 17.58 -6.47 -0.57
N SER A 201 18.06 -6.71 -1.79
CA SER A 201 18.04 -8.04 -2.41
C SER A 201 19.33 -8.76 -2.01
N VAL A 202 19.22 -9.92 -1.37
CA VAL A 202 20.37 -10.68 -0.89
C VAL A 202 20.27 -12.11 -1.39
N PHE A 203 21.41 -12.68 -1.76
CA PHE A 203 21.51 -14.01 -2.35
C PHE A 203 22.67 -14.78 -1.71
N TYR A 204 22.58 -16.10 -1.69
CA TYR A 204 23.69 -17.01 -1.43
C TYR A 204 24.23 -17.54 -2.76
N ASP A 205 25.51 -17.35 -3.01
CA ASP A 205 26.23 -17.95 -4.13
C ASP A 205 26.86 -19.26 -3.66
N ALA A 206 26.17 -20.37 -3.91
CA ALA A 206 26.62 -21.71 -3.51
C ALA A 206 27.87 -22.17 -4.26
N THR A 207 28.27 -21.50 -5.34
CA THR A 207 29.47 -21.86 -6.14
C THR A 207 30.73 -21.33 -5.46
N ASN A 208 30.67 -20.10 -4.96
CA ASN A 208 31.81 -19.41 -4.34
C ASN A 208 31.73 -19.33 -2.82
N ASP A 209 30.65 -19.85 -2.22
CA ASP A 209 30.39 -19.87 -0.77
C ASP A 209 30.41 -18.46 -0.15
N GLN A 210 29.62 -17.56 -0.72
CA GLN A 210 29.56 -16.15 -0.33
C GLN A 210 28.13 -15.61 -0.37
N ILE A 211 27.90 -14.55 0.41
CA ILE A 211 26.66 -13.77 0.39
C ILE A 211 26.81 -12.68 -0.67
N VAL A 212 25.84 -12.54 -1.55
CA VAL A 212 25.80 -11.51 -2.59
C VAL A 212 24.69 -10.52 -2.26
N VAL A 213 25.06 -9.25 -2.07
CA VAL A 213 24.11 -8.14 -1.90
C VAL A 213 23.92 -7.47 -3.26
N GLY A 214 22.67 -7.42 -3.71
CA GLY A 214 22.26 -6.83 -4.98
C GLY A 214 22.42 -5.30 -5.03
N ASP A 215 22.14 -4.74 -6.20
CA ASP A 215 22.28 -3.32 -6.48
C ASP A 215 21.22 -2.48 -5.73
N MET A 216 21.67 -1.65 -4.79
CA MET A 216 20.82 -0.68 -4.09
C MET A 216 21.24 0.75 -4.43
N ARG A 217 20.26 1.61 -4.71
CA ARG A 217 20.48 3.04 -4.90
C ARG A 217 19.52 3.80 -4.00
N VAL A 218 20.03 4.82 -3.33
CA VAL A 218 19.20 5.76 -2.57
C VAL A 218 18.41 6.61 -3.56
N SER A 219 17.09 6.64 -3.36
CA SER A 219 16.17 7.39 -4.19
C SER A 219 14.99 7.88 -3.36
N GLY A 220 14.10 8.64 -3.99
CA GLY A 220 12.95 9.25 -3.30
C GLY A 220 13.06 10.74 -3.07
N GLY A 221 12.10 11.26 -2.31
CA GLY A 221 12.05 12.65 -1.91
C GLY A 221 11.14 13.52 -2.76
N TYR A 222 10.19 12.95 -3.51
CA TYR A 222 9.25 13.74 -4.30
C TYR A 222 7.81 13.29 -4.11
N ILE A 223 6.98 14.22 -3.64
CA ILE A 223 5.54 14.02 -3.46
C ILE A 223 4.81 15.24 -4.02
N GLU A 224 3.79 15.00 -4.84
CA GLU A 224 2.90 16.01 -5.38
C GLU A 224 1.45 15.62 -5.11
N LEU A 225 0.69 16.52 -4.49
CA LEU A 225 -0.72 16.35 -4.16
C LEU A 225 -1.53 17.50 -4.79
N GLU A 226 -2.56 17.17 -5.56
CA GLU A 226 -3.47 18.14 -6.15
C GLU A 226 -4.93 17.73 -5.95
N GLY A 227 -5.69 18.55 -5.21
CA GLY A 227 -7.09 18.27 -4.88
C GLY A 227 -7.58 19.13 -3.72
N HIS A 228 -8.76 18.83 -3.21
CA HIS A 228 -9.19 19.32 -1.90
C HIS A 228 -8.56 18.46 -0.82
N ILE A 229 -7.58 19.01 -0.10
CA ILE A 229 -6.84 18.26 0.91
C ILE A 229 -7.66 18.19 2.20
N LEU A 230 -7.85 16.98 2.71
CA LEU A 230 -8.62 16.66 3.90
C LEU A 230 -7.80 15.72 4.78
N ASN A 231 -8.14 15.68 6.07
CA ASN A 231 -7.58 14.72 7.00
C ASN A 231 -8.68 14.26 7.97
N THR A 232 -8.69 12.96 8.27
CA THR A 232 -9.63 12.30 9.18
C THR A 232 -8.94 11.52 10.31
N ASN A 233 -7.59 11.53 10.35
CA ASN A 233 -6.78 10.89 11.38
C ASN A 233 -5.70 11.86 11.90
N THR A 234 -5.62 12.03 13.21
CA THR A 234 -4.65 12.95 13.84
C THR A 234 -3.19 12.51 13.65
N ASN A 235 -2.95 11.22 13.44
CA ASN A 235 -1.59 10.68 13.27
C ASN A 235 -1.13 10.61 11.81
N SER A 236 -1.91 11.13 10.85
CA SER A 236 -1.54 11.14 9.43
C SER A 236 -0.23 11.89 9.16
N GLU A 237 0.58 11.35 8.26
CA GLU A 237 1.95 11.84 8.04
C GLU A 237 2.31 11.81 6.55
N ILE A 238 3.09 12.81 6.14
CA ILE A 238 3.78 12.81 4.84
C ILE A 238 5.27 12.89 5.15
N GLU A 239 6.02 11.88 4.73
CA GLU A 239 7.46 11.78 4.97
C GLU A 239 8.19 11.68 3.64
N LEU A 240 9.31 12.40 3.49
CA LEU A 240 10.11 12.35 2.28
C LEU A 240 11.58 12.64 2.52
N LEU A 241 12.45 11.96 1.78
CA LEU A 241 13.89 12.13 1.90
C LEU A 241 14.34 13.48 1.33
N GLY A 242 14.93 14.31 2.18
CA GLY A 242 15.58 15.57 1.79
C GLY A 242 17.04 15.62 2.23
N GLY A 243 17.93 14.94 1.52
CA GLY A 243 19.31 14.77 1.98
C GLY A 243 19.98 13.55 1.36
N TYR A 244 21.18 13.25 1.87
CA TYR A 244 21.82 11.96 1.62
C TYR A 244 21.29 10.96 2.64
N ALA A 245 21.06 9.73 2.20
CA ALA A 245 20.76 8.64 3.12
C ALA A 245 22.04 7.89 3.51
N GLU A 246 21.94 7.14 4.60
CA GLU A 246 22.98 6.25 5.09
C GLU A 246 22.69 4.80 4.67
N ILE A 247 23.73 4.05 4.30
CA ILE A 247 23.64 2.63 3.97
C ILE A 247 24.60 1.88 4.89
N ASP A 248 24.04 1.02 5.73
CA ASP A 248 24.80 0.16 6.65
C ASP A 248 24.62 -1.31 6.27
N VAL A 249 25.73 -2.00 6.03
CA VAL A 249 25.76 -3.46 5.84
C VAL A 249 26.64 -4.05 6.92
N ILE A 250 26.01 -4.78 7.86
CA ILE A 250 26.68 -5.34 9.03
C ILE A 250 26.70 -6.86 8.87
N ASN A 251 27.88 -7.40 8.59
CA ASN A 251 28.10 -8.84 8.54
C ASN A 251 28.58 -9.37 9.89
N ASN A 252 27.76 -10.18 10.55
CA ASN A 252 28.12 -10.86 11.80
C ASN A 252 28.41 -12.36 11.63
N THR A 253 28.58 -12.82 10.38
CA THR A 253 28.89 -14.22 10.01
C THR A 253 30.35 -14.36 9.58
N ASP A 254 30.82 -15.60 9.42
CA ASP A 254 32.17 -15.90 8.90
C ASP A 254 32.21 -15.97 7.36
N LEU A 255 31.09 -15.72 6.67
CA LEU A 255 30.98 -15.79 5.21
C LEU A 255 31.46 -14.49 4.54
N ASP A 256 32.06 -14.65 3.35
CA ASP A 256 32.44 -13.53 2.48
C ASP A 256 31.19 -12.81 1.95
N VAL A 257 31.27 -11.49 1.78
CA VAL A 257 30.20 -10.66 1.23
C VAL A 257 30.63 -9.99 -0.07
N LYS A 258 29.98 -10.34 -1.18
CA LYS A 258 30.10 -9.70 -2.49
C LYS A 258 29.03 -8.61 -2.62
N ILE A 259 29.47 -7.38 -2.85
CA ILE A 259 28.57 -6.24 -3.12
C ILE A 259 28.53 -5.98 -4.62
N MET A 260 27.34 -5.99 -5.21
CA MET A 260 27.16 -5.70 -6.63
C MET A 260 27.17 -4.19 -6.91
N GLY A 261 26.55 -3.40 -6.02
CA GLY A 261 26.59 -1.95 -6.08
C GLY A 261 25.75 -1.30 -4.97
N LEU A 262 26.33 -0.33 -4.26
CA LEU A 262 25.63 0.51 -3.30
C LEU A 262 25.89 1.97 -3.66
N ASP A 263 24.83 2.74 -3.93
CA ASP A 263 24.92 4.12 -4.37
C ASP A 263 24.09 5.05 -3.48
N ALA A 264 24.76 5.73 -2.55
CA ALA A 264 24.20 6.83 -1.75
C ALA A 264 24.64 8.22 -2.27
N SER A 265 25.19 8.30 -3.49
CA SER A 265 25.70 9.56 -4.05
C SER A 265 24.58 10.50 -4.52
N GLN A 266 23.36 9.98 -4.65
CA GLN A 266 22.19 10.77 -4.99
C GLN A 266 21.56 11.35 -3.73
N ARG A 267 21.30 12.64 -3.80
CA ARG A 267 20.54 13.35 -2.77
C ARG A 267 19.06 13.21 -3.08
N GLY A 268 18.24 12.91 -2.08
CA GLY A 268 16.79 12.93 -2.21
C GLY A 268 16.31 14.30 -2.70
N LYS A 269 15.25 14.30 -3.52
CA LYS A 269 14.70 15.53 -4.12
C LYS A 269 14.16 16.51 -3.07
N GLY A 270 13.83 16.03 -1.86
CA GLY A 270 13.40 16.86 -0.74
C GLY A 270 12.20 17.77 -1.03
N THR A 271 11.31 17.43 -1.96
CA THR A 271 10.26 18.31 -2.47
C THR A 271 8.87 17.74 -2.24
N LEU A 272 8.03 18.46 -1.49
CA LEU A 272 6.60 18.23 -1.37
C LEU A 272 5.82 19.41 -1.94
N ILE A 273 4.92 19.13 -2.87
CA ILE A 273 4.03 20.13 -3.47
C ILE A 273 2.60 19.79 -3.07
N ILE A 274 1.93 20.72 -2.40
CA ILE A 274 0.51 20.61 -2.08
C ILE A 274 -0.24 21.73 -2.81
N ARG A 275 -1.07 21.36 -3.78
CA ARG A 275 -2.01 22.25 -4.48
C ARG A 275 -3.41 22.03 -3.91
N ASP A 276 -3.74 22.83 -2.91
CA ASP A 276 -5.00 22.70 -2.18
C ASP A 276 -6.11 23.59 -2.77
N LYS A 277 -7.06 22.94 -3.43
CA LYS A 277 -8.27 23.55 -4.00
C LYS A 277 -9.23 24.03 -2.90
N ALA A 278 -9.19 23.46 -1.69
CA ALA A 278 -10.05 23.87 -0.58
C ALA A 278 -9.68 25.26 -0.05
N LYS A 279 -8.39 25.60 -0.02
CA LYS A 279 -7.91 26.94 0.38
C LYS A 279 -7.94 27.97 -0.76
N GLY A 280 -7.96 27.53 -2.01
CA GLY A 280 -8.04 28.37 -3.21
C GLY A 280 -9.35 28.21 -3.98
N THR A 281 -9.24 28.09 -5.29
CA THR A 281 -10.32 27.67 -6.20
C THR A 281 -9.87 26.48 -7.04
N SER A 282 -10.78 25.80 -7.73
CA SER A 282 -10.43 24.67 -8.60
C SER A 282 -9.46 25.06 -9.74
N ASP A 283 -9.57 26.28 -10.25
CA ASP A 283 -8.71 26.81 -11.33
C ASP A 283 -7.43 27.48 -10.82
N SER A 284 -7.34 27.76 -9.52
CA SER A 284 -6.22 28.43 -8.87
C SER A 284 -6.11 27.94 -7.43
N PRO A 285 -5.63 26.69 -7.23
CA PRO A 285 -5.41 26.16 -5.89
C PRO A 285 -4.32 26.96 -5.17
N VAL A 286 -4.35 26.96 -3.85
CA VAL A 286 -3.23 27.49 -3.06
C VAL A 286 -2.10 26.48 -3.14
N GLU A 287 -0.96 26.91 -3.67
CA GLU A 287 0.23 26.07 -3.78
C GLU A 287 1.13 26.31 -2.58
N THR A 288 1.44 25.22 -1.87
CA THR A 288 2.41 25.18 -0.77
C THR A 288 3.51 24.20 -1.14
N ILE A 289 4.73 24.71 -1.35
CA ILE A 289 5.89 23.91 -1.71
C ILE A 289 6.83 23.85 -0.51
N TYR A 290 7.15 22.65 -0.07
CA TYR A 290 8.19 22.37 0.91
C TYR A 290 9.41 21.87 0.16
N THR A 291 10.57 22.47 0.42
CA THR A 291 11.84 22.06 -0.21
C THR A 291 12.93 21.99 0.85
N LYS A 292 13.56 20.83 0.99
CA LYS A 292 14.71 20.62 1.87
C LYS A 292 16.00 20.63 1.05
N ASP A 293 16.79 21.67 1.20
CA ASP A 293 18.10 21.79 0.58
C ASP A 293 19.26 21.74 1.60
N ALA A 294 20.50 21.92 1.15
CA ALA A 294 21.67 21.89 2.04
C ALA A 294 21.70 23.05 3.06
N SER A 295 20.91 24.10 2.84
CA SER A 295 20.76 25.26 3.72
C SER A 295 19.60 25.13 4.71
N GLY A 296 18.75 24.10 4.57
CA GLY A 296 17.64 23.80 5.46
C GLY A 296 16.33 23.62 4.69
N VAL A 297 15.21 23.79 5.39
CA VAL A 297 13.86 23.68 4.81
C VAL A 297 13.33 25.06 4.44
N THR A 298 12.86 25.20 3.21
CA THR A 298 12.13 26.38 2.72
C THR A 298 10.69 26.00 2.42
N VAL A 299 9.75 26.83 2.87
CA VAL A 299 8.33 26.73 2.56
C VAL A 299 7.94 27.89 1.66
N THR A 300 7.43 27.61 0.47
CA THR A 300 6.93 28.62 -0.46
C THR A 300 5.42 28.50 -0.58
N THR A 301 4.68 29.47 -0.08
CA THR A 301 3.21 29.53 -0.22
C THR A 301 2.84 30.62 -1.21
N ASN A 302 2.19 30.27 -2.32
CA ASN A 302 1.81 31.20 -3.39
C ASN A 302 2.95 32.15 -3.81
N GLY A 303 4.17 31.62 -3.94
CA GLY A 303 5.36 32.37 -4.35
C GLY A 303 6.08 33.15 -3.24
N VAL A 304 5.60 33.10 -1.99
CA VAL A 304 6.27 33.73 -0.84
C VAL A 304 7.04 32.67 -0.06
N ALA A 305 8.37 32.80 -0.02
CA ALA A 305 9.25 31.86 0.68
C ALA A 305 9.48 32.26 2.16
N THR A 306 9.43 31.28 3.05
CA THR A 306 9.75 31.38 4.48
C THR A 306 10.63 30.20 4.90
N THR A 307 11.42 30.37 5.97
CA THR A 307 12.17 29.26 6.57
C THR A 307 11.22 28.31 7.29
N GLY A 308 11.41 27.00 7.07
CA GLY A 308 10.71 25.92 7.77
C GLY A 308 11.63 25.11 8.69
N SER A 309 11.12 23.99 9.15
CA SER A 309 11.84 22.96 9.93
C SER A 309 11.65 21.58 9.28
N ASP A 310 12.38 20.58 9.76
CA ASP A 310 12.22 19.20 9.28
C ASP A 310 10.83 18.62 9.62
N ASP A 311 10.27 19.01 10.77
CA ASP A 311 8.91 18.66 11.17
C ASP A 311 8.00 19.88 11.04
N MET A 312 6.89 19.73 10.31
CA MET A 312 5.90 20.79 10.14
C MET A 312 4.48 20.24 10.06
N THR A 313 3.51 21.06 10.45
CA THR A 313 2.09 20.75 10.37
C THR A 313 1.46 21.49 9.19
N TYR A 314 0.71 20.77 8.38
CA TYR A 314 -0.16 21.35 7.37
C TYR A 314 -1.60 21.28 7.88
N ASP A 315 -2.21 22.44 8.12
CA ASP A 315 -3.61 22.51 8.54
C ASP A 315 -4.53 22.60 7.33
N PRO A 316 -5.37 21.59 7.01
CA PRO A 316 -6.38 21.70 5.97
C PRO A 316 -7.42 22.79 6.29
N ARG A 317 -8.23 23.18 5.30
CA ARG A 317 -9.30 24.17 5.54
C ARG A 317 -10.31 23.66 6.58
N GLU A 318 -10.59 24.48 7.58
CA GLU A 318 -11.59 24.18 8.61
C GLU A 318 -13.03 24.11 8.07
N GLY A 319 -13.89 23.40 8.79
CA GLY A 319 -15.33 23.35 8.55
C GLY A 319 -15.81 22.27 7.59
N TRP A 320 -14.88 21.54 6.97
CA TRP A 320 -15.21 20.36 6.16
C TRP A 320 -15.63 19.19 7.04
N ARG A 321 -16.54 18.37 6.52
CA ARG A 321 -17.05 17.18 7.23
C ARG A 321 -17.05 16.00 6.28
N TYR A 322 -16.52 14.89 6.74
CA TYR A 322 -16.69 13.61 6.06
C TYR A 322 -18.05 13.02 6.45
N SER A 323 -18.86 12.65 5.47
CA SER A 323 -20.19 12.09 5.70
C SER A 323 -20.54 11.05 4.65
N TRP A 324 -21.27 10.02 5.05
CA TRP A 324 -21.85 9.02 4.17
C TRP A 324 -23.35 8.90 4.47
N THR A 325 -24.11 8.40 3.49
CA THR A 325 -25.54 8.11 3.65
C THR A 325 -25.75 6.61 3.52
N MET A 326 -26.52 6.04 4.45
CA MET A 326 -26.89 4.63 4.45
C MET A 326 -28.37 4.47 4.09
N GLY A 327 -28.66 3.55 3.17
CA GLY A 327 -30.02 3.07 2.89
C GLY A 327 -30.20 1.68 3.49
N GLN A 328 -31.29 1.46 4.22
CA GLN A 328 -31.66 0.13 4.73
C GLN A 328 -32.87 -0.38 3.96
N GLU A 329 -32.72 -1.49 3.25
CA GLU A 329 -33.85 -2.25 2.71
C GLU A 329 -34.20 -3.37 3.68
N THR A 330 -35.45 -3.41 4.12
CA THR A 330 -35.98 -4.51 4.94
C THR A 330 -36.86 -5.37 4.06
N PHE A 331 -36.54 -6.66 3.92
CA PHE A 331 -37.40 -7.61 3.22
C PHE A 331 -37.97 -8.64 4.21
N GLU A 332 -39.27 -8.89 4.11
CA GLU A 332 -39.92 -9.97 4.85
C GLU A 332 -39.98 -11.19 3.93
N ARG A 333 -39.17 -12.22 4.20
CA ARG A 333 -39.21 -13.47 3.43
C ARG A 333 -40.22 -14.43 4.07
N ARG A 334 -41.37 -14.59 3.42
CA ARG A 334 -42.39 -15.57 3.83
C ARG A 334 -42.18 -16.88 3.09
N TYR A 335 -42.26 -18.00 3.82
CA TYR A 335 -42.22 -19.34 3.25
C TYR A 335 -43.65 -19.86 3.12
N THR A 336 -44.02 -20.29 1.92
CA THR A 336 -45.28 -20.99 1.66
C THR A 336 -44.98 -22.46 1.45
N THR A 337 -45.62 -23.34 2.23
CA THR A 337 -45.61 -24.78 1.96
C THR A 337 -46.93 -25.18 1.32
N GLU A 338 -46.87 -25.60 0.05
CA GLU A 338 -48.03 -26.15 -0.66
C GLU A 338 -47.97 -27.68 -0.60
N GLY A 339 -48.99 -28.29 0.00
CA GLY A 339 -49.17 -29.74 -0.03
C GLY A 339 -50.23 -30.12 -1.05
N THR A 340 -50.03 -31.22 -1.78
CA THR A 340 -51.09 -31.88 -2.54
C THR A 340 -51.21 -33.33 -2.06
N SER A 341 -52.43 -33.85 -1.95
CA SER A 341 -52.68 -35.22 -1.53
C SER A 341 -53.46 -35.96 -2.61
N SER A 342 -53.02 -37.16 -2.98
CA SER A 342 -53.82 -38.06 -3.81
C SER A 342 -53.61 -39.49 -3.34
N TRP A 343 -54.64 -40.33 -3.46
CA TRP A 343 -54.53 -41.77 -3.23
C TRP A 343 -54.70 -42.49 -4.57
N LEU A 344 -53.62 -43.12 -5.05
CA LEU A 344 -53.59 -43.81 -6.35
C LEU A 344 -54.06 -42.95 -7.54
N GLY A 345 -53.80 -41.63 -7.50
CA GLY A 345 -54.21 -40.68 -8.55
C GLY A 345 -55.66 -40.24 -8.50
N ILE A 346 -56.41 -40.60 -7.44
CA ILE A 346 -57.80 -40.15 -7.22
C ILE A 346 -57.82 -39.15 -6.06
N ASP A 347 -58.27 -37.93 -6.36
CA ASP A 347 -58.32 -36.79 -5.44
C ASP A 347 -59.42 -36.95 -4.37
N ALA A 348 -60.59 -37.45 -4.77
CA ALA A 348 -61.80 -37.51 -3.93
C ALA A 348 -61.73 -38.39 -2.67
N PHE A 349 -60.67 -39.19 -2.50
CA PHE A 349 -60.48 -40.09 -1.35
C PHE A 349 -59.29 -39.72 -0.47
N ALA A 350 -58.53 -38.68 -0.81
CA ALA A 350 -57.47 -38.15 0.03
C ALA A 350 -58.01 -36.98 0.86
N LYS A 351 -57.56 -36.87 2.12
CA LYS A 351 -57.90 -35.73 2.96
C LYS A 351 -57.05 -34.54 2.52
N ASP A 352 -57.70 -33.47 2.06
CA ASP A 352 -57.01 -32.25 1.65
C ASP A 352 -56.07 -31.74 2.76
N PRO A 353 -54.86 -31.28 2.41
CA PRO A 353 -54.01 -30.59 3.36
C PRO A 353 -54.70 -29.31 3.87
N LYS A 354 -54.37 -28.90 5.10
CA LYS A 354 -54.95 -27.69 5.71
C LYS A 354 -54.59 -26.43 4.90
N ASP A 355 -55.41 -25.39 5.06
CA ASP A 355 -55.21 -24.07 4.45
C ASP A 355 -53.77 -23.59 4.53
N VAL A 356 -53.31 -22.96 3.45
CA VAL A 356 -51.98 -22.40 3.30
C VAL A 356 -51.68 -21.44 4.45
N SER A 357 -50.78 -21.82 5.36
CA SER A 357 -50.30 -20.93 6.43
C SER A 357 -48.93 -20.37 6.09
N PHE A 358 -48.80 -19.05 6.16
CA PHE A 358 -47.56 -18.31 5.91
C PHE A 358 -46.73 -18.19 7.20
N ASP A 359 -46.45 -19.29 7.89
CA ASP A 359 -45.80 -19.25 9.22
C ASP A 359 -44.58 -20.19 9.32
N GLY A 360 -43.68 -20.14 8.33
CA GLY A 360 -42.44 -20.91 8.37
C GLY A 360 -41.24 -20.09 8.88
N GLU A 361 -40.69 -20.46 10.04
CA GLU A 361 -39.25 -20.24 10.34
C GLU A 361 -38.38 -21.21 9.49
N GLN A 362 -37.10 -20.85 9.29
CA GLN A 362 -36.12 -21.60 8.50
C GLN A 362 -36.14 -23.11 8.83
N ARG A 363 -36.24 -23.94 7.79
CA ARG A 363 -35.86 -25.36 7.86
C ARG A 363 -34.48 -25.56 7.26
#